data_AF-A0A0F8YXE2-F1
#
_entry.id   AF-A0A0F8YXE2-F1
#
_cell.length_a   1.000
_cell.length_b   1.000
_cell.length_c   1.000
_cell.angle_alpha   90.00
_cell.angle_beta   90.00
_cell.angle_gamma   90.00
#
_symmetry.space_group_name_H-M   'P 1'
#
loop_
_entity.id
_entity.type
_entity.pdbx_description
1 polymer ?
#
loop_
_entity_poly.entity_id
_entity_poly.type
_entity_poly.pdbx_seq_one_letter_code
_entity_poly.pdbx_strand_id
1 'polypeptide(L)' 'MIGFIDDQRAVYGVESICRVLPIAPSTYYHRLACLADPAKASARYQRDTELRPEIKRVWDENYQ' A
#
# COMPACT_ATOMS: atom_id res chain seq x y z
N MET A 1 -1.63 -3.89 -2.52
CA MET A 1 -2.34 -3.02 -3.51
C MET A 1 -1.57 -2.85 -4.82
N ILE A 2 -0.23 -2.85 -4.83
CA ILE A 2 0.54 -2.72 -6.09
C ILE A 2 0.98 -4.06 -6.73
N GLY A 3 0.72 -5.20 -6.06
CA GLY A 3 1.20 -6.51 -6.52
C GLY A 3 0.83 -6.87 -7.96
N PHE A 4 -0.40 -6.58 -8.38
CA PHE A 4 -0.79 -6.80 -9.79
C PHE A 4 0.07 -6.01 -10.78
N ILE A 5 0.43 -4.76 -10.45
CA ILE A 5 1.31 -3.94 -11.28
C ILE A 5 2.72 -4.53 -11.27
N ASP A 6 3.20 -4.98 -10.10
CA ASP A 6 4.51 -5.62 -9.97
C ASP A 6 4.65 -6.89 -10.82
N ASP A 7 3.61 -7.71 -10.85
CA ASP A 7 3.59 -8.97 -11.59
C ASP A 7 3.52 -8.75 -13.11
N GLN A 8 2.86 -7.69 -13.56
CA GLN A 8 2.53 -7.47 -14.97
C GLN A 8 3.40 -6.41 -15.65
N ARG A 9 4.15 -5.58 -14.91
CA ARG A 9 4.95 -4.48 -15.46
C ARG A 9 6.00 -4.92 -16.48
N ALA A 10 6.51 -6.15 -16.37
CA ALA A 10 7.51 -6.67 -17.30
C ALA A 10 6.94 -6.90 -18.72
N VAL A 11 5.64 -7.17 -18.82
CA VAL A 11 4.96 -7.44 -20.09
C VAL A 11 4.34 -6.17 -20.66
N TYR A 12 3.66 -5.39 -19.83
CA TYR A 12 2.84 -4.27 -20.30
C TYR A 12 3.43 -2.88 -19.99
N GLY A 13 4.39 -2.77 -19.06
CA GLY A 13 4.85 -1.50 -18.51
C GLY A 13 3.89 -0.93 -17.45
N VAL A 14 4.40 -0.04 -16.60
CA VAL A 14 3.63 0.52 -15.47
C VAL A 14 2.53 1.47 -15.97
N GLU A 15 2.85 2.31 -16.94
CA GLU A 15 1.98 3.39 -17.43
C GLU A 15 0.73 2.85 -18.13
N SER A 16 0.85 1.76 -18.88
CA SER A 16 -0.28 1.12 -19.56
C SER A 16 -1.25 0.51 -18.54
N ILE A 17 -0.71 -0.17 -17.52
CA ILE A 17 -1.50 -0.78 -16.44
C ILE A 17 -2.19 0.31 -15.62
N CYS A 18 -1.48 1.38 -15.24
CA CYS A 18 -2.04 2.50 -14.49
C CYS A 18 -3.19 3.20 -15.24
N ARG A 19 -3.09 3.28 -16.58
CA ARG A 19 -4.18 3.80 -17.43
C ARG A 19 -5.45 2.95 -17.37
N VAL A 20 -5.31 1.62 -17.30
CA VAL A 20 -6.45 0.68 -17.22
C VAL A 20 -7.02 0.60 -15.81
N LEU A 21 -6.20 0.78 -14.76
CA LEU A 21 -6.59 0.77 -13.34
C LEU A 21 -7.06 2.13 -12.80
N PRO A 22 -7.47 3.05 -13.69
CA PRO A 22 -7.42 4.52 -13.53
C PRO A 22 -6.69 5.06 -12.29
N ILE A 23 -5.37 4.84 -12.19
CA ILE A 23 -4.51 5.48 -11.18
C ILE A 23 -3.36 6.23 -11.84
N ALA A 24 -2.78 7.21 -11.15
CA ALA A 24 -1.57 7.87 -11.62
C ALA A 24 -0.34 6.95 -11.44
N PRO A 25 0.60 6.88 -12.39
CA PRO A 25 1.87 6.17 -12.21
C PRO A 25 2.66 6.62 -10.98
N SER A 26 2.56 7.90 -10.62
CA SER A 26 3.15 8.45 -9.39
C SER A 26 2.63 7.77 -8.13
N THR A 27 1.38 7.31 -8.12
CA THR A 27 0.81 6.53 -7.01
C THR A 27 1.55 5.19 -6.84
N TYR A 28 1.86 4.50 -7.94
CA TYR A 28 2.64 3.25 -7.88
C TYR A 28 4.05 3.49 -7.33
N TYR A 29 4.77 4.47 -7.86
CA TYR A 29 6.13 4.77 -7.38
C TYR A 29 6.14 5.30 -5.94
N HIS A 30 5.15 6.09 -5.53
CA HIS A 30 5.02 6.51 -4.14
C HIS A 30 4.82 5.30 -3.21
N ARG A 31 4.02 4.31 -3.63
CA ARG A 31 3.86 3.07 -2.86
C ARG A 31 5.16 2.27 -2.76
N LEU A 32 5.93 2.16 -3.84
CA LEU A 32 7.27 1.54 -3.78
C LEU A 32 8.19 2.29 -2.80
N ALA A 33 8.19 3.63 -2.84
CA ALA A 33 8.98 4.44 -1.94
C ALA A 33 8.59 4.22 -0.47
N CYS A 34 7.30 4.10 -0.17
CA CYS A 34 6.81 3.79 1.18
C CYS A 34 7.15 2.36 1.65
N LEU A 35 7.24 1.40 0.74
CA LEU A 35 7.65 0.02 1.07
C LEU A 35 9.15 -0.05 1.38
N ALA A 36 9.97 0.69 0.63
CA ALA A 36 11.40 0.79 0.87
C ALA A 36 11.73 1.61 2.14
N ASP A 37 10.93 2.65 2.40
CA ASP A 37 11.09 3.53 3.56
C ASP A 37 9.70 3.90 4.13
N PRO A 38 9.27 3.22 5.21
CA PRO A 38 7.99 3.49 5.86
C PRO A 38 7.80 4.95 6.32
N ALA A 39 8.89 5.70 6.56
CA ALA A 39 8.80 7.09 6.99
C ALA A 39 8.32 8.04 5.88
N LYS A 40 8.35 7.60 4.60
CA LYS A 40 7.81 8.34 3.45
C LYS A 40 6.29 8.22 3.30
N ALA A 41 5.66 7.32 4.07
CA ALA A 41 4.21 7.22 4.08
C ALA A 41 3.60 8.45 4.77
N SER A 42 2.32 8.71 4.51
CA SER A 42 1.62 9.81 5.18
C SER A 42 1.60 9.60 6.70
N ALA A 43 1.55 10.69 7.47
CA ALA A 43 1.48 10.63 8.93
C ALA A 43 0.31 9.77 9.44
N ARG A 44 -0.82 9.77 8.71
CA ARG A 44 -1.95 8.87 9.00
C ARG A 44 -1.57 7.41 8.82
N TYR A 45 -0.93 7.04 7.71
CA TYR A 45 -0.56 5.65 7.46
C TYR A 45 0.42 5.10 8.50
N GLN A 46 1.39 5.93 8.91
CA GLN A 46 2.33 5.58 9.99
C GLN A 46 1.57 5.29 11.29
N ARG A 47 0.71 6.22 11.72
CA ARG A 47 -0.14 6.06 12.91
C ARG A 47 -1.04 4.82 12.83
N ASP A 48 -1.69 4.60 11.68
CA ASP A 48 -2.58 3.44 11.50
C ASP A 48 -1.78 2.13 11.58
N THR A 49 -0.52 2.11 11.13
CA THR A 49 0.37 0.93 11.24
C THR A 49 0.68 0.60 12.69
N GLU A 50 0.91 1.60 13.53
CA GLU A 50 1.15 1.43 14.97
C GLU A 50 -0.11 1.01 15.73
N LEU A 51 -1.28 1.55 15.37
CA LEU A 51 -2.53 1.30 16.09
C LEU A 51 -3.22 -0.01 15.70
N ARG A 52 -3.00 -0.50 14.47
CA ARG A 52 -3.66 -1.71 13.95
C ARG A 52 -3.49 -2.95 14.83
N PRO A 53 -2.29 -3.28 15.35
CA PRO A 53 -2.11 -4.40 16.27
C PRO A 53 -2.95 -4.28 17.54
N GLU A 54 -3.02 -3.08 18.14
CA GLU A 54 -3.82 -2.83 19.34
C GLU A 54 -5.32 -2.94 19.08
N ILE A 55 -5.79 -2.40 17.95
CA ILE A 55 -7.19 -2.57 17.52
C ILE A 55 -7.52 -4.06 17.37
N LYS A 56 -6.61 -4.84 16.77
CA LYS A 56 -6.79 -6.30 16.65
C LYS A 56 -6.80 -6.98 18.01
N ARG A 57 -5.90 -6.63 18.92
CA ARG A 57 -5.85 -7.19 20.28
C ARG A 57 -7.17 -6.96 21.02
N VAL A 58 -7.66 -5.73 21.05
CA VAL A 58 -8.94 -5.37 21.70
C VAL A 58 -10.10 -6.10 21.03
N TRP A 59 -10.10 -6.23 19.71
CA TRP A 59 -11.10 -7.01 19.00
C TRP A 59 -11.07 -8.48 19.46
N ASP A 60 -9.91 -9.14 19.39
CA ASP A 60 -9.78 -10.55 19.74
C ASP A 60 -10.18 -10.80 21.22
N GLU A 61 -9.82 -9.89 22.14
CA GLU A 61 -10.21 -9.95 23.56
C GLU A 61 -11.73 -9.81 23.79
N ASN A 62 -12.42 -9.01 22.98
CA ASN A 62 -13.87 -8.82 23.11
C ASN A 62 -14.70 -9.97 22.53
N TYR A 63 -14.13 -10.79 21.66
CA TYR A 63 -14.80 -11.90 20.97
C TYR A 63 -14.28 -13.28 21.41
N GLN A 64 -13.52 -13.35 22.49
CA GLN A 64 -13.28 -14.57 23.27
C GLN A 64 -14.39 -14.80 24.28
#